data_AF-E2A006-F1
#
_entry.id   AF-E2A006-F1
#
_cell.length_a   1.000
_cell.length_b   1.000
_cell.length_c   1.000
_cell.angle_alpha   90.00
_cell.angle_beta   90.00
_cell.angle_gamma   90.00
#
_symmetry.space_group_name_H-M   'P 1'
#
loop_
_entity.id
_entity.type
_entity.pdbx_description
1 polymer ?
#
loop_
_entity_poly.entity_id
_entity_poly.type
_entity_poly.pdbx_seq_one_letter_code
_entity_poly.pdbx_strand_id
1 'polypeptide(L)'
;MTSLQIPEHVVLNETVHMQCNFNLDKEQLYSVKWYKDGHEFYRYTPRDKPEVLMFPVRGVNVNRFQSNRTLVVLNNVNLTSSGRYRCEVSGEAPAFETVSDHGDMTVVVLPNEGPQITGGRPKYQVDDVVRMDCTSAPSKPHALLSWFINDEPADTDYLIGPSIVIDENGLDIAKLGLEFRVGNKHFRQGDMKLKCLATIATVYKQSNEESVVGDESVLKTSIMESRETRAQSHTREDLTNGKTLSPHQPFTFPTCAAIAQRFPRAID
;
A
#
# COMPACT_ATOMS: atom_id res chain seq x y z
N MET A 1 10.52 -7.79 32.52
CA MET A 1 9.29 -7.70 31.70
C MET A 1 9.39 -8.70 30.56
N THR A 2 8.30 -9.35 30.15
CA THR A 2 8.34 -10.38 29.09
C THR A 2 7.97 -9.81 27.73
N SER A 3 6.93 -8.98 27.64
CA SER A 3 6.57 -8.27 26.41
C SER A 3 5.68 -7.07 26.70
N LEU A 4 5.87 -6.00 25.94
CA LEU A 4 4.95 -4.86 25.89
C LEU A 4 4.40 -4.71 24.47
N GLN A 5 3.09 -4.60 24.36
CA GLN A 5 2.37 -4.43 23.09
C GLN A 5 1.55 -3.16 23.15
N ILE A 6 1.93 -2.20 22.31
CA ILE A 6 1.25 -0.91 22.14
C ILE A 6 1.12 -0.72 20.63
N PRO A 7 -0.10 -0.55 20.09
CA PRO A 7 -0.26 -0.30 18.67
C PRO A 7 0.43 1.01 18.26
N GLU A 8 1.27 0.95 17.23
CA GLU A 8 2.01 2.13 16.73
C GLU A 8 1.07 3.15 16.07
N HIS A 9 0.06 2.66 15.33
CA HIS A 9 -0.94 3.47 14.64
C HIS A 9 -2.34 2.97 14.96
N VAL A 10 -3.24 3.90 15.30
CA VAL A 10 -4.64 3.61 15.64
C VAL A 10 -5.56 4.62 14.96
N VAL A 11 -6.72 4.20 14.48
CA VAL A 11 -7.67 5.13 13.85
C VAL A 11 -8.46 5.91 14.90
N LEU A 12 -8.76 7.17 14.60
CA LEU A 12 -9.61 8.03 15.42
C LEU A 12 -10.91 7.33 15.84
N ASN A 13 -11.28 7.50 17.10
CA ASN A 13 -12.46 6.95 17.77
C ASN A 13 -12.47 5.44 17.98
N GLU A 14 -11.39 4.71 17.67
CA GLU A 14 -11.30 3.29 17.96
C GLU A 14 -11.03 2.99 19.45
N THR A 15 -11.14 1.70 19.78
CA THR A 15 -10.74 1.13 21.06
C THR A 15 -9.37 0.49 20.94
N VAL A 16 -8.48 0.81 21.88
CA VAL A 16 -7.09 0.31 21.90
C VAL A 16 -6.90 -0.68 23.03
N HIS A 17 -6.21 -1.77 22.73
CA HIS A 17 -5.75 -2.76 23.70
C HIS A 17 -4.24 -2.65 23.86
N MET A 18 -3.78 -2.30 25.06
CA MET A 18 -2.36 -2.26 25.39
C MET A 18 -2.05 -3.37 26.39
N GLN A 19 -1.10 -4.23 26.06
CA GLN A 19 -0.80 -5.43 26.84
C GLN A 19 0.62 -5.37 27.39
N CYS A 20 0.75 -5.60 28.70
CA CYS A 20 2.00 -5.65 29.43
C CYS A 20 2.10 -7.01 30.12
N ASN A 21 2.89 -7.91 29.53
CA ASN A 21 3.14 -9.23 30.06
C ASN A 21 4.46 -9.23 30.83
N PHE A 22 4.44 -9.80 32.02
CA PHE A 22 5.59 -9.86 32.91
C PHE A 22 5.60 -11.21 33.63
N ASN A 23 6.80 -11.64 34.01
CA ASN A 23 7.03 -12.75 34.91
C ASN A 23 7.81 -12.21 36.12
N LEU A 24 7.35 -12.56 37.32
CA LEU A 24 7.96 -12.18 38.60
C LEU A 24 8.75 -13.33 39.23
N ASP A 25 8.89 -14.45 38.51
CA ASP A 25 9.50 -15.69 38.98
C ASP A 25 8.93 -16.17 40.33
N LYS A 26 9.58 -15.82 41.44
CA LYS A 26 9.17 -16.20 42.81
C LYS A 26 8.66 -15.03 43.65
N GLU A 27 8.62 -13.83 43.08
CA GLU A 27 8.21 -12.62 43.77
C GLU A 27 6.71 -12.37 43.65
N GLN A 28 6.17 -11.65 44.63
CA GLN A 28 4.78 -11.22 44.59
C GLN A 28 4.67 -9.87 43.91
N LEU A 29 3.58 -9.66 43.17
CA LEU A 29 3.30 -8.39 42.52
C LEU A 29 2.95 -7.33 43.57
N TYR A 30 3.69 -6.23 43.60
CA TYR A 30 3.32 -5.04 44.34
C TYR A 30 2.37 -4.16 43.52
N SER A 31 2.76 -3.74 42.32
CA SER A 31 1.89 -2.92 41.47
C SER A 31 2.23 -3.00 39.97
N VAL A 32 1.23 -2.73 39.14
CA VAL A 32 1.39 -2.43 37.71
C VAL A 32 0.86 -1.03 37.46
N LYS A 33 1.69 -0.18 36.86
CA LYS A 33 1.34 1.21 36.56
C LYS A 33 1.50 1.49 35.07
N TRP A 34 0.60 2.29 34.53
CA TRP A 34 0.67 2.79 33.17
C TRP A 34 0.77 4.31 33.15
N TYR A 35 1.64 4.78 32.26
CA TYR A 35 1.93 6.19 32.05
C TYR A 35 1.70 6.57 30.59
N LYS A 36 1.20 7.78 30.37
CA LYS A 36 1.22 8.46 29.06
C LYS A 36 2.02 9.74 29.23
N ASP A 37 3.06 9.92 28.43
CA ASP A 37 3.93 11.10 28.45
C ASP A 37 4.40 11.45 29.87
N GLY A 38 4.81 10.43 30.63
CA GLY A 38 5.27 10.56 32.01
C GLY A 38 4.18 10.71 33.08
N HIS A 39 2.92 10.89 32.70
CA HIS A 39 1.80 11.02 33.63
C HIS A 39 1.12 9.68 33.84
N GLU A 40 1.02 9.25 35.10
CA GLU A 40 0.31 8.04 35.45
C GLU A 40 -1.18 8.19 35.14
N PHE A 41 -1.79 7.17 34.56
CA PHE A 41 -3.22 7.18 34.26
C PHE A 41 -3.96 5.92 34.74
N TYR A 42 -3.24 4.83 35.02
CA TYR A 42 -3.81 3.59 35.53
C TYR A 42 -2.84 2.89 36.48
N ARG A 43 -3.35 2.38 37.60
CA ARG A 43 -2.62 1.59 38.58
C ARG A 43 -3.43 0.39 39.00
N TYR A 44 -2.80 -0.77 39.02
CA TYR A 44 -3.30 -1.99 39.62
C TYR A 44 -2.42 -2.40 40.81
N THR A 45 -3.00 -2.47 42.01
CA THR A 45 -2.35 -2.90 43.25
C THR A 45 -3.19 -4.04 43.87
N PRO A 46 -2.76 -5.31 43.80
CA PRO A 46 -3.59 -6.45 44.22
C PRO A 46 -4.05 -6.42 45.68
N ARG A 47 -3.25 -5.80 46.55
CA ARG A 47 -3.47 -5.75 48.01
C ARG A 47 -4.34 -4.57 48.45
N ASP A 48 -4.57 -3.60 47.57
CA ASP A 48 -5.34 -2.40 47.90
C ASP A 48 -6.85 -2.61 47.65
N LYS A 49 -7.68 -1.80 48.31
CA LYS A 49 -9.11 -1.69 48.04
C LYS A 49 -9.46 -0.21 47.79
N PRO A 50 -9.82 0.19 46.55
CA PRO A 50 -9.95 -0.64 45.36
C PRO A 50 -8.60 -1.08 44.77
N GLU A 51 -8.58 -2.24 44.11
CA GLU A 51 -7.36 -2.77 43.45
C GLU A 51 -6.93 -1.93 42.24
N VAL A 52 -7.83 -1.14 41.67
CA VAL A 52 -7.59 -0.30 40.50
C VAL A 52 -7.84 1.15 40.84
N LEU A 53 -6.85 1.99 40.53
CA LEU A 53 -6.95 3.45 40.53
C LEU A 53 -6.71 3.98 39.13
N MET A 54 -7.42 5.05 38.77
CA MET A 54 -7.28 5.73 37.48
C MET A 54 -7.06 7.21 37.73
N PHE A 55 -6.19 7.82 36.94
CA PHE A 55 -5.82 9.22 37.05
C PHE A 55 -6.11 9.92 35.72
N PRO A 56 -6.71 11.12 35.75
CA PRO A 56 -7.08 11.81 34.53
C PRO A 56 -5.82 12.28 33.78
N VAL A 57 -5.68 11.83 32.53
CA VAL A 57 -4.67 12.30 31.58
C VAL A 57 -5.36 12.65 30.27
N ARG A 58 -4.94 13.76 29.66
CA ARG A 58 -5.53 14.25 28.40
C ARG A 58 -5.42 13.18 27.31
N GLY A 59 -6.55 12.91 26.64
CA GLY A 59 -6.62 11.90 25.59
C GLY A 59 -6.68 10.46 26.09
N VAL A 60 -6.75 10.21 27.40
CA VAL A 60 -6.83 8.86 27.96
C VAL A 60 -8.21 8.62 28.55
N ASN A 61 -8.92 7.63 28.01
CA ASN A 61 -10.22 7.20 28.48
C ASN A 61 -10.20 5.69 28.74
N VAL A 62 -9.83 5.31 29.97
CA VAL A 62 -9.66 3.91 30.34
C VAL A 62 -11.02 3.22 30.51
N ASN A 63 -11.20 2.09 29.83
CA ASN A 63 -12.29 1.16 30.12
C ASN A 63 -11.95 0.31 31.34
N ARG A 64 -12.40 0.74 32.52
CA ARG A 64 -12.15 0.04 33.79
C ARG A 64 -12.64 -1.41 33.78
N PHE A 65 -13.75 -1.71 33.13
CA PHE A 65 -14.37 -3.04 33.15
C PHE A 65 -13.67 -4.04 32.23
N GLN A 66 -12.91 -3.55 31.24
CA GLN A 66 -12.13 -4.38 30.32
C GLN A 66 -10.62 -4.31 30.60
N SER A 67 -10.21 -3.55 31.63
CA SER A 67 -8.82 -3.43 32.04
C SER A 67 -8.53 -4.25 33.30
N ASN A 68 -7.33 -4.81 33.38
CA ASN A 68 -6.86 -5.63 34.49
C ASN A 68 -5.34 -5.46 34.68
N ARG A 69 -4.73 -6.37 35.45
CA ARG A 69 -3.30 -6.34 35.77
C ARG A 69 -2.34 -6.34 34.58
N THR A 70 -2.72 -6.92 33.43
CA THR A 70 -1.84 -7.09 32.25
C THR A 70 -2.37 -6.38 31.01
N LEU A 71 -3.67 -6.06 30.97
CA LEU A 71 -4.33 -5.44 29.83
C LEU A 71 -4.97 -4.12 30.24
N VAL A 72 -4.68 -3.05 29.51
CA VAL A 72 -5.37 -1.77 29.65
C VAL A 72 -6.07 -1.44 28.34
N VAL A 73 -7.35 -1.12 28.43
CA VAL A 73 -8.20 -0.80 27.28
C VAL A 73 -8.54 0.69 27.30
N LEU A 74 -8.28 1.40 26.20
CA LEU A 74 -8.70 2.79 26.01
C LEU A 74 -9.85 2.86 25.01
N ASN A 75 -10.94 3.54 25.35
CA ASN A 75 -12.07 3.73 24.44
C ASN A 75 -12.03 5.10 23.78
N ASN A 76 -12.52 5.21 22.55
CA ASN A 76 -12.73 6.48 21.85
C ASN A 76 -11.44 7.31 21.78
N VAL A 77 -10.35 6.70 21.31
CA VAL A 77 -9.08 7.42 21.20
C VAL A 77 -9.21 8.61 20.24
N ASN A 78 -8.50 9.69 20.53
CA ASN A 78 -8.51 10.90 19.71
C ASN A 78 -7.08 11.35 19.42
N LEU A 79 -6.92 12.43 18.65
CA LEU A 79 -5.59 12.95 18.30
C LEU A 79 -4.68 13.21 19.51
N THR A 80 -5.26 13.61 20.66
CA THR A 80 -4.50 13.85 21.90
C THR A 80 -4.15 12.58 22.68
N SER A 81 -4.71 11.44 22.29
CA SER A 81 -4.28 10.11 22.76
C SER A 81 -2.92 9.73 22.19
N SER A 82 -2.43 10.38 21.13
CA SER A 82 -1.06 10.15 20.64
C SER A 82 -0.02 10.49 21.71
N GLY A 83 1.03 9.69 21.83
CA GLY A 83 2.11 9.90 22.80
C GLY A 83 2.85 8.63 23.16
N ARG A 84 3.76 8.77 24.12
CA ARG A 84 4.56 7.66 24.65
C ARG A 84 3.85 6.99 25.82
N TYR A 85 3.58 5.70 25.68
CA TYR A 85 2.96 4.90 26.71
C TYR A 85 3.98 3.97 27.35
N ARG A 86 3.97 3.87 28.68
CA ARG A 86 4.92 3.05 29.44
C ARG A 86 4.19 2.19 30.45
N CYS A 87 4.54 0.92 30.52
CA CYS A 87 4.14 0.02 31.61
C CYS A 87 5.31 -0.13 32.60
N GLU A 88 5.01 -0.05 33.89
CA GLU A 88 5.95 -0.29 34.99
C GLU A 88 5.37 -1.36 35.91
N VAL A 89 6.15 -2.42 36.17
CA VAL A 89 5.77 -3.53 37.03
C VAL A 89 6.75 -3.59 38.18
N SER A 90 6.25 -3.56 39.41
CA SER A 90 7.05 -3.62 40.63
C SER A 90 6.73 -4.86 41.45
N GLY A 91 7.75 -5.58 41.89
CA GLY A 91 7.70 -6.64 42.87
C GLY A 91 7.59 -6.12 44.31
N GLU A 92 7.22 -7.01 45.21
CA GLU A 92 7.06 -6.75 46.65
C GLU A 92 8.39 -6.89 47.41
N ALA A 93 8.38 -6.50 48.69
CA ALA A 93 9.45 -6.83 49.63
C ALA A 93 9.84 -8.33 49.56
N PRO A 94 11.13 -8.67 49.70
CA PRO A 94 12.25 -7.80 50.07
C PRO A 94 13.01 -7.20 48.89
N ALA A 95 12.79 -7.69 47.66
CA ALA A 95 13.61 -7.33 46.51
C ALA A 95 13.20 -5.97 45.91
N PHE A 96 11.89 -5.66 45.91
CA PHE A 96 11.34 -4.42 45.34
C PHE A 96 11.80 -4.17 43.90
N GLU A 97 12.00 -5.24 43.12
CA GLU A 97 12.46 -5.13 41.74
C GLU A 97 11.42 -4.41 40.87
N THR A 98 11.87 -3.51 40.00
CA THR A 98 11.00 -2.76 39.10
C THR A 98 11.50 -2.89 37.67
N VAL A 99 10.60 -3.30 36.78
CA VAL A 99 10.86 -3.37 35.34
C VAL A 99 9.87 -2.47 34.60
N SER A 100 10.34 -1.79 33.56
CA SER A 100 9.49 -0.97 32.72
C SER A 100 9.92 -1.02 31.27
N ASP A 101 8.97 -0.75 30.37
CA ASP A 101 9.22 -0.57 28.95
C ASP A 101 8.13 0.34 28.36
N HIS A 102 8.35 0.82 27.15
CA HIS A 102 7.51 1.81 26.51
C HIS A 102 7.30 1.57 25.00
N GLY A 103 6.25 2.18 24.47
CA GLY A 103 5.96 2.24 23.04
C GLY A 103 5.24 3.54 22.70
N ASP A 104 5.43 4.02 21.48
CA ASP A 104 4.81 5.25 20.98
C ASP A 104 3.56 4.89 20.18
N MET A 105 2.45 5.56 20.47
CA MET A 105 1.17 5.40 19.76
C MET A 105 0.82 6.70 19.05
N THR A 106 0.44 6.61 17.77
CA THR A 106 -0.04 7.73 16.97
C THR A 106 -1.47 7.47 16.54
N VAL A 107 -2.40 8.36 16.91
CA VAL A 107 -3.78 8.31 16.42
C VAL A 107 -3.89 9.03 15.10
N VAL A 108 -4.43 8.34 14.09
CA VAL A 108 -4.57 8.84 12.72
C VAL A 108 -6.02 9.10 12.35
N VAL A 109 -6.24 10.08 11.47
CA VAL A 109 -7.49 10.33 10.77
C VAL A 109 -7.30 9.89 9.33
N LEU A 110 -8.06 8.88 8.91
CA LEU A 110 -7.94 8.33 7.57
C LEU A 110 -8.73 9.20 6.56
N PRO A 111 -8.24 9.32 5.31
CA PRO A 111 -9.02 9.90 4.23
C PRO A 111 -10.31 9.11 4.02
N ASN A 112 -11.41 9.82 3.76
CA ASN A 112 -12.71 9.23 3.48
C ASN A 112 -12.84 8.66 2.05
N GLU A 113 -11.94 9.06 1.14
CA GLU A 113 -11.87 8.60 -0.24
C GLU A 113 -10.41 8.40 -0.70
N GLY A 114 -10.24 7.76 -1.86
CA GLY A 114 -8.93 7.61 -2.48
C GLY A 114 -8.37 8.93 -3.06
N PRO A 115 -7.10 8.95 -3.47
CA PRO A 115 -6.52 10.14 -4.08
C PRO A 115 -7.20 10.47 -5.41
N GLN A 116 -7.33 11.76 -5.71
CA GLN A 116 -7.93 12.25 -6.95
C GLN A 116 -6.83 12.72 -7.90
N ILE A 117 -6.90 12.25 -9.15
CA ILE A 117 -6.00 12.64 -10.23
C ILE A 117 -6.69 13.69 -11.10
N THR A 118 -6.00 14.80 -11.37
CA THR A 118 -6.53 15.91 -12.18
C THR A 118 -5.47 16.44 -13.16
N GLY A 119 -5.90 17.22 -14.17
CA GLY A 119 -5.01 17.83 -15.17
C GLY A 119 -4.68 16.97 -16.40
N GLY A 120 -5.08 15.70 -16.39
CA GLY A 120 -4.87 14.76 -17.51
C GLY A 120 -5.61 15.13 -18.79
N ARG A 121 -5.07 14.69 -19.93
CA ARG A 121 -5.71 14.73 -21.25
C ARG A 121 -6.13 13.32 -21.68
N PRO A 122 -7.16 13.16 -22.51
CA PRO A 122 -7.62 11.84 -22.96
C PRO A 122 -6.65 11.14 -23.92
N LYS A 123 -5.71 11.88 -24.53
CA LYS A 123 -4.67 11.36 -25.42
C LYS A 123 -3.38 12.17 -25.29
N TYR A 124 -2.25 11.50 -25.49
CA TYR A 124 -0.92 12.13 -25.57
C TYR A 124 -0.13 11.59 -26.76
N GLN A 125 0.72 12.43 -27.33
CA GLN A 125 1.72 12.08 -28.34
C GLN A 125 3.13 12.14 -27.74
N VAL A 126 4.08 11.54 -28.45
CA VAL A 126 5.50 11.73 -28.12
C VAL A 126 5.82 13.22 -28.20
N ASP A 127 6.68 13.68 -27.29
CA ASP A 127 7.05 15.07 -27.06
C ASP A 127 6.00 15.98 -26.41
N ASP A 128 4.78 15.48 -26.17
CA ASP A 128 3.82 16.19 -25.32
C ASP A 128 4.34 16.31 -23.89
N VAL A 129 3.86 17.33 -23.18
CA VAL A 129 4.12 17.51 -21.75
C VAL A 129 2.89 17.07 -20.97
N VAL A 130 3.06 16.05 -20.13
CA VAL A 130 2.07 15.66 -19.12
C VAL A 130 2.21 16.62 -17.95
N ARG A 131 1.09 17.16 -17.47
CA ARG A 131 1.01 17.95 -16.24
C ARG A 131 -0.22 17.52 -15.47
N MET A 132 -0.01 16.79 -14.39
CA MET A 132 -1.09 16.20 -13.61
C MET A 132 -0.85 16.41 -12.13
N ASP A 133 -1.93 16.44 -11.39
CA ASP A 133 -1.92 16.62 -9.95
C ASP A 133 -2.64 15.47 -9.28
N CYS A 134 -1.99 14.85 -8.30
CA CYS A 134 -2.63 13.92 -7.40
C CYS A 134 -2.90 14.63 -6.07
N THR A 135 -4.14 14.61 -5.60
CA THR A 135 -4.57 15.25 -4.35
C THR A 135 -5.20 14.21 -3.43
N SER A 136 -4.76 14.12 -2.18
CA SER A 136 -5.38 13.26 -1.17
C SER A 136 -6.67 13.91 -0.63
N ALA A 137 -7.59 13.10 -0.11
CA ALA A 137 -8.59 13.61 0.81
C ALA A 137 -7.96 14.06 2.15
N PRO A 138 -8.65 14.89 2.94
CA PRO A 138 -8.16 15.36 4.24
C PRO A 138 -7.86 14.21 5.20
N SER A 139 -6.71 14.28 5.88
CA SER A 139 -6.24 13.23 6.79
C SER A 139 -5.29 13.76 7.85
N LYS A 140 -4.94 12.94 8.85
CA LYS A 140 -3.91 13.31 9.83
C LYS A 140 -3.13 12.08 10.28
N PRO A 141 -1.80 12.02 10.11
CA PRO A 141 -1.00 12.95 9.31
C PRO A 141 -1.43 12.93 7.83
N HIS A 142 -0.93 13.89 7.04
CA HIS A 142 -1.09 13.85 5.59
C HIS A 142 -0.73 12.49 5.00
N ALA A 143 -1.52 12.03 4.02
CA ALA A 143 -1.19 10.86 3.24
C ALA A 143 0.10 11.09 2.43
N LEU A 144 0.98 10.09 2.43
CA LEU A 144 2.12 10.04 1.53
C LEU A 144 1.62 9.67 0.14
N LEU A 145 1.90 10.53 -0.83
CA LEU A 145 1.53 10.33 -2.23
C LEU A 145 2.72 9.79 -3.03
N SER A 146 2.44 8.93 -4.00
CA SER A 146 3.46 8.37 -4.90
C SER A 146 2.88 8.17 -6.29
N TRP A 147 3.64 8.58 -7.30
CA TRP A 147 3.28 8.39 -8.71
C TRP A 147 3.97 7.16 -9.30
N PHE A 148 3.25 6.46 -10.17
CA PHE A 148 3.74 5.35 -10.95
C PHE A 148 3.36 5.54 -12.42
N ILE A 149 4.30 5.22 -13.31
CA ILE A 149 4.12 5.21 -14.76
C ILE A 149 4.26 3.76 -15.22
N ASN A 150 3.18 3.16 -15.70
CA ASN A 150 3.11 1.74 -16.08
C ASN A 150 3.61 0.80 -14.96
N ASP A 151 3.09 0.99 -13.75
CA ASP A 151 3.43 0.23 -12.53
C ASP A 151 4.87 0.39 -12.02
N GLU A 152 5.70 1.20 -12.67
CA GLU A 152 7.04 1.55 -12.19
C GLU A 152 7.00 2.91 -11.46
N PRO A 153 7.72 3.08 -10.33
CA PRO A 153 7.80 4.36 -9.64
C PRO A 153 8.25 5.46 -10.61
N ALA A 154 7.54 6.59 -10.60
CA ALA A 154 7.94 7.74 -11.40
C ALA A 154 9.30 8.27 -10.94
N ASP A 155 10.08 8.77 -11.90
CA ASP A 155 11.35 9.43 -11.60
C ASP A 155 11.12 10.63 -10.68
N THR A 156 12.01 10.85 -9.71
CA THR A 156 11.93 12.00 -8.80
C THR A 156 11.99 13.32 -9.54
N ASP A 157 12.69 13.37 -10.68
CA ASP A 157 12.79 14.57 -11.53
C ASP A 157 11.44 14.94 -12.19
N TYR A 158 10.47 14.02 -12.21
CA TYR A 158 9.13 14.27 -12.73
C TYR A 158 8.18 14.81 -11.66
N LEU A 159 8.57 14.79 -10.39
CA LEU A 159 7.70 15.12 -9.27
C LEU A 159 7.75 16.61 -8.94
N ILE A 160 6.58 17.21 -8.72
CA ILE A 160 6.45 18.60 -8.26
C ILE A 160 5.76 18.62 -6.89
N GLY A 161 6.49 19.07 -5.86
CA GLY A 161 6.01 19.06 -4.47
C GLY A 161 6.73 18.01 -3.61
N PRO A 162 6.08 17.45 -2.58
CA PRO A 162 4.66 17.61 -2.21
C PRO A 162 4.34 18.99 -1.60
N SER A 163 3.10 19.42 -1.73
CA SER A 163 2.55 20.57 -1.00
C SER A 163 1.43 20.10 -0.06
N ILE A 164 1.46 20.59 1.18
CA ILE A 164 0.45 20.27 2.19
C ILE A 164 -0.41 21.51 2.45
N VAL A 165 -1.73 21.35 2.34
CA VAL A 165 -2.71 22.38 2.69
C VAL A 165 -3.51 21.88 3.89
N ILE A 166 -3.72 22.75 4.87
CA ILE A 166 -4.52 22.42 6.05
C ILE A 166 -5.95 22.92 5.81
N ASP A 167 -6.94 22.05 5.97
CA ASP A 167 -8.35 22.39 5.83
C ASP A 167 -8.90 23.14 7.06
N GLU A 168 -10.17 23.57 6.99
CA GLU A 168 -10.82 24.29 8.09
C GLU A 168 -10.92 23.48 9.40
N ASN A 169 -10.85 22.14 9.31
CA ASN A 169 -10.90 21.22 10.45
C ASN A 169 -9.50 20.92 11.02
N GLY A 170 -8.43 21.48 10.44
CA GLY A 170 -7.06 21.21 10.85
C GLY A 170 -6.52 19.85 10.38
N LEU A 171 -7.12 19.28 9.33
CA LEU A 171 -6.66 18.08 8.63
C LEU A 171 -5.80 18.45 7.43
N ASP A 172 -4.87 17.58 7.10
CA ASP A 172 -3.88 17.80 6.06
C ASP A 172 -4.37 17.20 4.72
N ILE A 173 -4.28 18.00 3.67
CA ILE A 173 -4.50 17.62 2.27
C ILE A 173 -3.15 17.64 1.58
N ALA A 174 -2.68 16.47 1.13
CA ALA A 174 -1.45 16.34 0.37
C ALA A 174 -1.73 16.51 -1.13
N LYS A 175 -0.83 17.20 -1.83
CA LYS A 175 -0.84 17.30 -3.28
C LYS A 175 0.55 17.02 -3.85
N LEU A 176 0.63 16.15 -4.85
CA LEU A 176 1.85 15.78 -5.55
C LEU A 176 1.64 15.90 -7.06
N GLY A 177 2.34 16.82 -7.69
CA GLY A 177 2.33 17.03 -9.13
C GLY A 177 3.24 16.04 -9.86
N LEU A 178 2.90 15.77 -11.12
CA LEU A 178 3.65 14.97 -12.07
C LEU A 178 3.80 15.79 -13.36
N GLU A 179 5.04 16.10 -13.74
CA GLU A 179 5.37 16.79 -14.98
C GLU A 179 6.54 16.12 -15.71
N PHE A 180 6.30 15.67 -16.94
CA PHE A 180 7.36 15.10 -17.77
C PHE A 180 7.02 15.21 -19.26
N ARG A 181 8.06 15.10 -20.10
CA ARG A 181 7.91 15.00 -21.55
C ARG A 181 7.72 13.53 -21.96
N VAL A 182 6.67 13.25 -22.72
CA VAL A 182 6.31 11.91 -23.17
C VAL A 182 7.35 11.40 -24.17
N GLY A 183 8.01 10.30 -23.86
CA GLY A 183 8.84 9.55 -24.80
C GLY A 183 8.22 8.21 -25.17
N ASN A 184 8.72 7.58 -26.24
CA ASN A 184 8.27 6.25 -26.69
C ASN A 184 8.26 5.18 -25.57
N LYS A 185 9.23 5.25 -24.64
CA LYS A 185 9.35 4.31 -23.51
C LYS A 185 8.15 4.32 -22.55
N HIS A 186 7.34 5.38 -22.55
CA HIS A 186 6.21 5.50 -21.65
C HIS A 186 4.93 4.85 -22.22
N PHE A 187 4.91 4.47 -23.50
CA PHE A 187 3.78 3.72 -24.07
C PHE A 187 4.07 2.22 -24.04
N ARG A 188 3.14 1.45 -23.47
CA ARG A 188 3.14 -0.02 -23.52
C ARG A 188 1.91 -0.44 -24.30
N GLN A 189 2.07 -1.18 -25.38
CA GLN A 189 0.94 -1.65 -26.21
C GLN A 189 0.01 -0.52 -26.72
N GLY A 190 0.49 0.72 -26.78
CA GLY A 190 -0.26 1.87 -27.28
C GLY A 190 -0.93 2.73 -26.20
N ASP A 191 -0.88 2.35 -24.92
CA ASP A 191 -1.37 3.15 -23.81
C ASP A 191 -0.26 3.46 -22.78
N MET A 192 -0.49 4.51 -22.00
CA MET A 192 0.34 4.93 -20.87
C MET A 192 -0.54 4.99 -19.63
N LYS A 193 -0.16 4.25 -18.59
CA LYS A 193 -0.90 4.20 -17.32
C LYS A 193 -0.23 5.07 -16.28
N LEU A 194 -1.02 5.94 -15.66
CA LEU A 194 -0.56 6.86 -14.63
C LEU A 194 -1.36 6.58 -13.36
N LYS A 195 -0.65 6.13 -12.32
CA LYS A 195 -1.26 5.74 -11.06
C LYS A 195 -0.72 6.59 -9.92
N CYS A 196 -1.64 7.11 -9.11
CA CYS A 196 -1.29 7.74 -7.85
C CYS A 196 -1.71 6.85 -6.68
N LEU A 197 -0.77 6.62 -5.77
CA LEU A 197 -0.96 5.86 -4.53
C LEU A 197 -0.91 6.81 -3.34
N ALA A 198 -1.88 6.68 -2.44
CA ALA A 198 -1.91 7.35 -1.14
C ALA A 198 -1.78 6.33 -0.01
N THR A 199 -0.88 6.59 0.94
CA THR A 199 -0.64 5.72 2.10
C THR A 199 -0.54 6.51 3.41
N ILE A 200 -1.05 5.95 4.51
CA ILE A 200 -0.78 6.42 5.87
C ILE A 200 -0.33 5.23 6.69
N ALA A 201 0.96 5.22 7.02
CA ALA A 201 1.62 4.14 7.74
C ALA A 201 1.21 2.76 7.20
N THR A 202 0.87 1.83 8.10
CA THR A 202 0.39 0.48 7.77
C THR A 202 -1.14 0.36 7.71
N VAL A 203 -1.87 1.44 8.00
CA VAL A 203 -3.33 1.40 8.26
C VAL A 203 -4.19 1.90 7.10
N TYR A 204 -3.61 2.59 6.12
CA TYR A 204 -4.33 3.06 4.93
C TYR A 204 -3.49 2.94 3.66
N LYS A 205 -4.11 2.41 2.61
CA LYS A 205 -3.56 2.29 1.26
C LYS A 205 -4.69 2.34 0.24
N GLN A 206 -4.71 3.37 -0.60
CA GLN A 206 -5.66 3.52 -1.70
C GLN A 206 -4.96 4.14 -2.91
N SER A 207 -5.45 3.85 -4.12
CA SER A 207 -4.88 4.41 -5.34
C SER A 207 -5.95 4.74 -6.36
N ASN A 208 -5.63 5.66 -7.24
CA ASN A 208 -6.41 5.97 -8.43
C ASN A 208 -5.48 5.85 -9.66
N GLU A 209 -6.03 5.45 -10.80
CA GLU A 209 -5.28 5.17 -12.02
C GLU A 209 -6.02 5.69 -13.24
N GLU A 210 -5.28 6.40 -14.10
CA GLU A 210 -5.74 6.91 -15.37
C GLU A 210 -4.96 6.23 -16.50
N SER A 211 -5.67 5.68 -17.49
CA SER A 211 -5.06 5.08 -18.69
C SER A 211 -5.27 6.02 -19.88
N VAL A 212 -4.17 6.44 -20.50
CA VAL A 212 -4.21 7.40 -21.61
C VAL A 212 -3.73 6.74 -22.89
N VAL A 213 -4.51 6.93 -23.97
CA VAL A 213 -4.22 6.34 -25.27
C VAL A 213 -3.16 7.17 -26.00
N GLY A 214 -2.11 6.50 -26.48
CA GLY A 214 -1.14 7.06 -27.41
C GLY A 214 -1.74 7.16 -28.80
N ASP A 215 -1.47 8.26 -29.51
CA ASP A 215 -1.97 8.42 -30.87
C ASP A 215 -1.32 7.37 -31.81
N GLU A 216 -2.11 6.77 -32.72
CA GLU A 216 -1.76 5.59 -33.53
C GLU A 216 -0.55 5.79 -34.48
N SER A 217 -0.01 6.99 -34.56
CA SER A 217 1.14 7.32 -35.41
C SER A 217 2.44 6.58 -35.04
N VAL A 218 2.55 6.02 -33.82
CA VAL A 218 3.75 5.31 -33.35
C VAL A 218 3.80 3.84 -33.80
N LEU A 219 2.67 3.20 -34.15
CA LEU A 219 2.65 1.80 -34.58
C LEU A 219 3.08 1.60 -36.05
N LYS A 220 3.16 2.67 -36.85
CA LYS A 220 3.42 2.56 -38.30
C LYS A 220 4.91 2.51 -38.68
N THR A 221 5.85 2.73 -37.76
CA THR A 221 7.29 2.84 -38.10
C THR A 221 8.12 1.58 -37.92
N SER A 222 7.55 0.43 -37.50
CA SER A 222 8.32 -0.82 -37.34
C SER A 222 8.12 -1.88 -38.44
N ILE A 223 7.30 -1.61 -39.46
CA ILE A 223 7.09 -2.54 -40.59
C ILE A 223 7.42 -1.82 -41.90
N MET A 224 8.71 -1.67 -42.18
CA MET A 224 9.19 -1.48 -43.55
C MET A 224 9.85 -2.79 -43.99
N GLU A 225 9.03 -3.71 -44.50
CA GLU A 225 9.54 -4.84 -45.30
C GLU A 225 10.20 -4.26 -46.56
N SER A 226 11.50 -4.44 -46.65
CA SER A 226 12.29 -4.18 -47.85
C SER A 226 11.81 -5.09 -48.98
N ARG A 227 10.90 -4.60 -49.83
CA ARG A 227 10.60 -5.27 -51.10
C ARG A 227 11.71 -4.98 -52.09
N GLU A 228 12.62 -5.94 -52.23
CA GLU A 228 13.54 -6.00 -53.37
C GLU A 228 12.76 -6.03 -54.69
N THR A 229 13.10 -5.13 -55.60
CA THR A 229 12.61 -5.12 -56.97
C THR A 229 13.59 -5.92 -57.83
N ARG A 230 13.23 -7.15 -58.21
CA ARG A 230 13.96 -7.91 -59.23
C ARG A 230 13.33 -7.68 -60.60
N ALA A 231 14.06 -6.99 -61.47
CA ALA A 231 13.75 -6.86 -62.89
C ALA A 231 14.42 -7.98 -63.72
N GLN A 232 13.92 -8.13 -64.97
CA GLN A 232 14.35 -8.98 -66.10
C GLN A 232 13.59 -10.31 -66.25
N SER A 233 13.23 -10.79 -67.44
CA SER A 233 13.05 -10.24 -68.80
C SER A 233 12.51 -11.40 -69.66
N HIS A 234 11.76 -11.10 -70.71
CA HIS A 234 11.15 -12.04 -71.64
C HIS A 234 12.13 -12.99 -72.35
N THR A 235 11.71 -14.25 -72.57
CA THR A 235 11.80 -14.96 -73.87
C THR A 235 10.72 -16.03 -73.95
N ARG A 236 10.20 -16.24 -75.16
CA ARG A 236 9.06 -17.08 -75.55
C ARG A 236 9.56 -18.06 -76.61
N GLU A 237 9.14 -19.34 -76.54
CA GLU A 237 9.11 -20.41 -77.58
C GLU A 237 9.06 -21.77 -76.85
N ASP A 238 8.55 -22.90 -77.34
CA ASP A 238 7.38 -23.26 -78.17
C ASP A 238 7.14 -24.78 -77.93
N LEU A 239 6.00 -25.31 -78.39
CA LEU A 239 5.43 -26.66 -78.19
C LEU A 239 6.35 -27.89 -78.40
N THR A 240 6.08 -29.01 -77.67
CA THR A 240 5.83 -30.37 -78.26
C THR A 240 5.42 -31.43 -77.21
N ASN A 241 4.77 -32.48 -77.71
CA ASN A 241 3.90 -33.48 -77.10
C ASN A 241 4.65 -34.80 -76.75
N GLY A 242 4.21 -35.58 -75.74
CA GLY A 242 4.53 -37.03 -75.69
C GLY A 242 4.69 -37.75 -74.33
N LYS A 243 3.58 -38.31 -73.82
CA LYS A 243 3.38 -39.71 -73.35
C LYS A 243 4.21 -40.37 -72.20
N THR A 244 3.44 -40.78 -71.17
CA THR A 244 3.47 -42.03 -70.35
C THR A 244 4.62 -42.33 -69.38
N LEU A 245 4.32 -42.45 -68.07
CA LEU A 245 3.99 -43.70 -67.35
C LEU A 245 3.76 -43.41 -65.83
N SER A 246 2.67 -43.93 -65.26
CA SER A 246 2.52 -44.20 -63.80
C SER A 246 2.91 -45.68 -63.55
N PRO A 247 3.02 -46.23 -62.31
CA PRO A 247 2.12 -46.03 -61.17
C PRO A 247 2.78 -46.00 -59.77
N HIS A 248 2.06 -45.47 -58.76
CA HIS A 248 1.68 -46.21 -57.54
C HIS A 248 1.00 -45.26 -56.53
N GLN A 249 -0.28 -45.54 -56.26
CA GLN A 249 -1.09 -45.07 -55.13
C GLN A 249 -0.81 -45.95 -53.88
N PRO A 250 -1.58 -45.83 -52.78
CA PRO A 250 -1.83 -44.67 -51.89
C PRO A 250 -1.65 -45.09 -50.41
N PHE A 251 -1.57 -44.17 -49.44
CA PHE A 251 -2.12 -44.49 -48.09
C PHE A 251 -2.63 -43.25 -47.37
N THR A 252 -3.72 -43.51 -46.66
CA THR A 252 -4.74 -42.67 -46.06
C THR A 252 -4.38 -42.11 -44.68
N PHE A 253 -5.08 -41.03 -44.31
CA PHE A 253 -5.18 -40.44 -42.97
C PHE A 253 -5.58 -41.45 -41.87
N PRO A 254 -5.37 -41.09 -40.59
CA PRO A 254 -6.52 -40.60 -39.83
C PRO A 254 -6.23 -39.45 -38.83
N THR A 255 -7.32 -38.78 -38.49
CA THR A 255 -7.55 -37.78 -37.44
C THR A 255 -7.70 -38.40 -36.05
N CYS A 256 -7.34 -37.64 -35.00
CA CYS A 256 -7.90 -37.63 -33.62
C CYS A 256 -6.95 -36.80 -32.74
N ALA A 257 -7.29 -36.21 -31.60
CA ALA A 257 -8.50 -35.74 -30.94
C ALA A 257 -8.00 -35.01 -29.68
N ALA A 258 -8.71 -33.99 -29.22
CA ALA A 258 -8.37 -33.21 -28.03
C ALA A 258 -8.59 -34.00 -26.73
N ILE A 259 -7.71 -33.83 -25.74
CA ILE A 259 -7.94 -34.20 -24.34
C ILE A 259 -7.45 -33.07 -23.42
N ALA A 260 -8.36 -32.58 -22.57
CA ALA A 260 -8.12 -31.64 -21.49
C ALA A 260 -7.47 -32.33 -20.28
N GLN A 261 -6.56 -31.65 -19.58
CA GLN A 261 -6.10 -32.07 -18.25
C GLN A 261 -6.14 -30.91 -17.24
N ARG A 262 -6.87 -31.18 -16.15
CA ARG A 262 -6.91 -30.47 -14.86
C ARG A 262 -5.57 -30.63 -14.14
N PHE A 263 -5.09 -29.56 -13.49
CA PHE A 263 -4.07 -29.64 -12.43
C PHE A 263 -4.72 -29.55 -11.04
N PRO A 264 -4.27 -30.35 -10.04
CA PRO A 264 -4.74 -30.27 -8.66
C PRO A 264 -3.89 -29.34 -7.78
N ARG A 265 -4.52 -28.95 -6.65
CA ARG A 265 -3.99 -28.23 -5.49
C ARG A 265 -2.72 -28.87 -4.90
N ALA A 266 -1.83 -28.04 -4.37
CA ALA A 266 -0.84 -28.43 -3.37
C ALA A 266 -1.12 -27.68 -2.05
N ILE A 267 -1.05 -28.44 -0.95
CA ILE A 267 -1.05 -28.05 0.45
C ILE A 267 0.36 -28.34 0.95
N ASP A 268 1.03 -27.35 1.53
CA ASP A 268 1.60 -27.35 2.89
C ASP A 268 2.09 -25.93 3.23
#